data_AF-A0A925PCG5-F1
#
_entry.id   AF-A0A925PCG5-F1
#
_cell.length_a   1.000
_cell.length_b   1.000
_cell.length_c   1.000
_cell.angle_alpha   90.00
_cell.angle_beta   90.00
_cell.angle_gamma   90.00
#
_symmetry.space_group_name_H-M   'P 1'
#
loop_
_entity.id
_entity.type
_entity.pdbx_description
1 polymer ?
#
loop_
_entity_poly.entity_id
_entity_poly.type
_entity_poly.pdbx_seq_one_letter_code
_entity_poly.pdbx_strand_id
1 'polypeptide(L)'
;MLTPPPVFRSPAPGEKLRVLDLVSLRGPVAGRAERFVADKCRYFETASGVEHRVVVPAAEAGEDRWSESRVHAVASPRLPGAAGARVLIDRARVWEIATEFRPHVIE
;
A
#
# COMPACT_ATOMS: atom_id res chain seq x y z
N MET A 1 24.28 1.01 -4.34
CA MET A 1 23.68 0.94 -5.67
C MET A 1 22.18 1.10 -5.51
N LEU A 2 21.55 2.08 -6.15
CA LEU A 2 20.09 2.18 -6.18
C LEU A 2 19.57 1.19 -7.22
N THR A 3 18.78 0.23 -6.80
CA THR A 3 18.06 -0.71 -7.67
C THR A 3 17.21 0.11 -8.67
N PRO A 4 17.16 -0.23 -9.97
CA PRO A 4 16.35 0.50 -10.94
C PRO A 4 14.87 0.49 -10.54
N PRO A 5 14.09 1.53 -10.90
CA PRO A 5 12.67 1.60 -10.60
C PRO A 5 11.92 0.36 -11.11
N PRO A 6 10.94 -0.15 -10.33
CA PRO A 6 10.07 -1.20 -10.84
C PRO A 6 9.44 -0.68 -12.15
N VAL A 7 9.65 -1.43 -13.23
CA VAL A 7 9.10 -1.09 -14.53
C VAL A 7 7.64 -1.51 -14.53
N PHE A 8 6.74 -0.54 -14.60
CA PHE A 8 5.32 -0.80 -14.73
C PHE A 8 5.06 -1.53 -16.06
N ARG A 9 4.37 -2.66 -15.98
CA ARG A 9 3.93 -3.43 -17.14
C ARG A 9 2.44 -3.63 -17.09
N SER A 10 1.81 -3.73 -18.25
CA SER A 10 0.45 -4.26 -18.34
C SER A 10 0.47 -5.75 -17.96
N PRO A 11 -0.58 -6.26 -17.29
CA PRO A 11 -0.71 -7.70 -17.05
C PRO A 11 -0.76 -8.46 -18.38
N ALA A 12 -0.10 -9.61 -18.44
CA ALA A 12 -0.22 -10.51 -19.59
C ALA A 12 -1.63 -11.14 -19.65
N PRO A 13 -2.07 -11.67 -20.81
CA PRO A 13 -3.34 -12.40 -20.90
C PRO A 13 -3.41 -13.53 -19.86
N GLY A 14 -4.47 -13.54 -19.04
CA GLY A 14 -4.67 -14.51 -17.96
C GLY A 14 -3.91 -14.22 -16.66
N GLU A 15 -3.08 -13.17 -16.60
CA GLU A 15 -2.44 -12.72 -15.37
C GLU A 15 -3.39 -11.83 -14.55
N LYS A 16 -3.35 -11.96 -13.21
CA LYS A 16 -4.06 -11.04 -12.31
C LYS A 16 -3.45 -9.64 -12.37
N LEU A 17 -4.29 -8.61 -12.36
CA LEU A 17 -3.86 -7.23 -12.16
C LEU A 17 -3.34 -7.06 -10.72
N ARG A 18 -2.05 -6.76 -10.58
CA ARG A 18 -1.41 -6.46 -9.29
C ARG A 18 -1.47 -4.96 -9.01
N VAL A 19 -2.19 -4.57 -7.97
CA VAL A 19 -2.37 -3.17 -7.56
C VAL A 19 -1.71 -2.96 -6.20
N LEU A 20 -0.88 -1.91 -6.08
CA LEU A 20 -0.21 -1.53 -4.84
C LEU A 20 -0.61 -0.11 -4.43
N ASP A 21 -1.42 0.02 -3.39
CA ASP A 21 -1.82 1.33 -2.86
C ASP A 21 -0.81 1.81 -1.81
N LEU A 22 -0.32 3.04 -1.94
CA LEU A 22 0.62 3.69 -1.03
C LEU A 22 -0.08 4.82 -0.27
N VAL A 23 -0.46 4.54 0.98
CA VAL A 23 -1.02 5.57 1.85
C VAL A 23 0.10 6.46 2.37
N SER A 24 0.25 7.67 1.83
CA SER A 24 1.36 8.56 2.21
C SER A 24 1.20 9.17 3.60
N LEU A 25 -0.04 9.31 4.10
CA LEU A 25 -0.36 9.93 5.39
C LEU A 25 -1.52 9.19 6.07
N ARG A 26 -1.35 8.85 7.36
CA ARG A 26 -2.37 8.15 8.17
C ARG A 26 -2.61 8.87 9.48
N GLY A 27 -3.86 9.09 9.89
CA GLY A 27 -4.19 9.78 11.14
C GLY A 27 -5.68 10.08 11.29
N PRO A 28 -6.13 10.62 12.44
CA PRO A 28 -7.56 10.79 12.78
C PRO A 28 -8.34 11.65 11.77
N VAL A 29 -7.70 12.70 11.23
CA VAL A 29 -8.29 13.58 10.20
C VAL A 29 -8.18 12.96 8.80
N ALA A 30 -7.23 12.05 8.59
CA ALA A 30 -7.02 11.33 7.34
C ALA A 30 -7.94 10.12 7.16
N GLY A 31 -8.92 9.90 8.06
CA GLY A 31 -9.82 8.75 8.06
C GLY A 31 -10.61 8.54 6.75
N ARG A 32 -10.72 9.56 5.88
CA ARG A 32 -11.29 9.41 4.54
C ARG A 32 -10.42 8.55 3.61
N ALA A 33 -9.10 8.70 3.67
CA ALA A 33 -8.18 7.91 2.86
C ALA A 33 -8.13 6.45 3.34
N GLU A 34 -8.10 6.23 4.66
CA GLU A 34 -8.20 4.87 5.22
C GLU A 34 -9.51 4.20 4.86
N ARG A 35 -10.64 4.92 4.96
CA ARG A 35 -11.95 4.40 4.58
C ARG A 35 -12.01 4.07 3.09
N PHE A 36 -11.47 4.94 2.25
CA PHE A 36 -11.38 4.69 0.80
C PHE A 36 -10.60 3.41 0.49
N VAL A 37 -9.41 3.26 1.09
CA VAL A 37 -8.58 2.06 0.90
C VAL A 37 -9.28 0.80 1.44
N ALA A 38 -9.92 0.89 2.61
CA ALA A 38 -10.69 -0.22 3.16
C ALA A 38 -11.89 -0.60 2.26
N ASP A 39 -12.60 0.38 1.71
CA ASP A 39 -13.71 0.16 0.77
C ASP A 39 -13.19 -0.46 -0.54
N LYS A 40 -12.01 -0.05 -1.02
CA LYS A 40 -11.34 -0.64 -2.19
C LYS A 40 -10.86 -2.07 -1.93
N CYS A 41 -10.34 -2.37 -0.74
CA CYS A 41 -10.01 -3.74 -0.33
C CYS A 41 -11.23 -4.66 -0.39
N ARG A 42 -12.40 -4.19 0.07
CA ARG A 42 -13.67 -4.91 -0.03
C ARG A 42 -14.16 -5.05 -1.46
N TYR A 43 -14.01 -4.02 -2.29
CA TYR A 43 -14.35 -4.11 -3.70
C TYR A 43 -13.55 -5.21 -4.40
N PHE A 44 -12.24 -5.26 -4.16
CA PHE A 44 -11.36 -6.27 -4.76
C PHE A 44 -11.53 -7.68 -4.22
N GLU A 45 -12.13 -7.87 -3.05
CA GLU A 45 -12.57 -9.19 -2.58
C GLU A 45 -13.54 -9.85 -3.57
N THR A 46 -14.41 -9.04 -4.19
CA THR A 46 -15.40 -9.53 -5.17
C THR A 46 -14.93 -9.46 -6.62
N ALA A 47 -13.86 -8.72 -6.92
CA ALA A 47 -13.32 -8.58 -8.27
C ALA A 47 -12.32 -9.71 -8.58
N SER A 48 -12.77 -10.71 -9.34
CA SER A 48 -11.88 -11.75 -9.83
C SER A 48 -10.80 -11.13 -10.76
N GLY A 49 -9.58 -11.65 -10.67
CA GLY A 49 -8.47 -11.18 -11.50
C GLY A 49 -7.66 -10.02 -10.91
N VAL A 50 -7.86 -9.63 -9.65
CA VAL A 50 -7.01 -8.65 -8.96
C VAL A 50 -6.22 -9.31 -7.83
N GLU A 51 -4.96 -8.93 -7.67
CA GLU A 51 -4.16 -9.14 -6.46
C GLU A 51 -3.82 -7.77 -5.90
N HIS A 52 -4.15 -7.51 -4.64
CA HIS A 52 -4.06 -6.18 -4.05
C HIS A 52 -3.18 -6.18 -2.80
N ARG A 53 -2.26 -5.22 -2.74
CA ARG A 53 -1.47 -4.93 -1.55
C ARG A 53 -1.58 -3.44 -1.20
N VAL A 54 -1.52 -3.14 0.08
CA VAL A 54 -1.58 -1.78 0.61
C VAL A 54 -0.37 -1.54 1.49
N VAL A 55 0.27 -0.39 1.38
CA VAL A 55 1.30 0.08 2.32
C VAL A 55 0.76 1.25 3.12
N VAL A 56 0.85 1.15 4.45
CA VAL A 56 0.36 2.20 5.37
C VAL A 56 1.42 2.59 6.39
N PRO A 57 1.54 3.88 6.75
CA PRO A 57 2.42 4.30 7.82
C PRO A 57 1.80 3.92 9.17
N ALA A 58 2.61 3.37 10.05
CA ALA A 58 2.18 2.85 11.34
C ALA A 58 3.19 3.18 12.44
N ALA A 59 2.79 2.93 13.69
CA ALA A 59 3.69 3.09 14.84
C ALA A 59 4.82 2.06 14.82
N GLU A 60 4.48 0.85 14.39
CA GLU A 60 5.35 -0.32 14.35
C GLU A 60 5.18 -0.99 12.98
N ALA A 61 6.21 -1.71 12.55
CA ALA A 61 6.12 -2.49 11.32
C ALA A 61 5.28 -3.75 11.57
N GLY A 62 4.57 -4.20 10.54
CA GLY A 62 3.74 -5.40 10.64
C GLY A 62 3.07 -5.75 9.32
N GLU A 63 2.43 -6.91 9.31
CA GLU A 63 1.56 -7.31 8.22
C GLU A 63 0.18 -7.65 8.77
N ASP A 64 -0.84 -7.24 8.03
CA ASP A 64 -2.24 -7.49 8.34
C ASP A 64 -2.97 -7.85 7.04
N ARG A 65 -4.24 -8.25 7.16
CA ARG A 65 -5.09 -8.56 6.02
C ARG A 65 -6.42 -7.86 6.16
N TRP A 66 -6.77 -7.05 5.17
CA TRP A 66 -8.08 -6.40 5.08
C TRP A 66 -8.84 -7.03 3.91
N SER A 67 -9.87 -7.82 4.21
CA SER A 67 -10.52 -8.70 3.23
C SER A 67 -9.48 -9.62 2.56
N GLU A 68 -9.37 -9.63 1.23
CA GLU A 68 -8.37 -10.40 0.48
C GLU A 68 -7.07 -9.62 0.22
N SER A 69 -6.98 -8.37 0.67
CA SER A 69 -5.82 -7.51 0.45
C SER A 69 -4.79 -7.67 1.55
N ARG A 70 -3.51 -7.80 1.18
CA ARG A 70 -2.40 -7.80 2.15
C ARG A 70 -2.01 -6.37 2.49
N VAL A 71 -1.89 -6.06 3.78
CA VAL A 71 -1.55 -4.73 4.27
C VAL A 71 -0.18 -4.77 4.94
N HIS A 72 0.73 -3.95 4.47
CA HIS A 72 2.06 -3.76 5.02
C HIS A 72 2.07 -2.48 5.85
N ALA A 73 2.08 -2.64 7.17
CA ALA A 73 2.34 -1.55 8.10
C ALA A 73 3.84 -1.26 8.12
N VAL A 74 4.22 -0.03 7.78
CA VAL A 74 5.60 0.43 7.77
C VAL A 74 5.81 1.38 8.92
N ALA A 75 6.77 1.07 9.80
CA ALA A 75 7.13 1.91 10.93
C ALA A 75 7.48 3.32 10.42
N SER A 76 6.72 4.31 10.86
CA SER A 76 6.72 5.66 10.29
C SER A 76 6.65 6.70 11.41
N PRO A 77 7.37 7.83 11.31
CA PRO A 77 7.36 8.86 12.33
C PRO A 77 6.00 9.54 12.41
N ARG A 78 5.73 10.15 13.56
CA ARG A 78 4.62 11.09 13.68
C ARG A 78 4.96 12.37 12.90
N LEU A 79 3.98 12.93 12.21
CA LEU A 79 4.08 14.22 11.54
C LEU A 79 3.96 15.34 12.60
N PRO A 80 4.99 16.17 12.82
CA PRO A 80 4.93 17.24 13.80
C PRO A 80 3.78 18.22 13.53
N GLY A 81 3.06 18.62 14.57
CA GLY A 81 1.92 19.55 14.46
C GLY A 81 0.63 18.94 13.91
N ALA A 82 0.64 17.69 13.43
CA ALA A 82 -0.56 16.97 13.01
C ALA A 82 -1.00 15.99 14.11
N ALA A 83 -2.29 16.03 14.47
CA ALA A 83 -2.88 15.30 15.59
C ALA A 83 -2.72 13.77 15.48
N GLY A 84 -1.56 13.22 15.86
CA GLY A 84 -1.28 11.79 15.82
C GLY A 84 -1.07 11.20 14.41
N ALA A 85 -1.00 12.04 13.38
CA ALA A 85 -0.77 11.56 12.02
C ALA A 85 0.65 11.03 11.83
N ARG A 86 0.84 10.09 10.90
CA ARG A 86 2.11 9.49 10.51
C ARG A 86 2.30 9.56 9.01
N VAL A 87 3.53 9.80 8.58
CA VAL A 87 3.90 9.97 7.18
C VAL A 87 4.82 8.83 6.73
N LEU A 88 4.51 8.23 5.58
CA LEU A 88 5.29 7.14 5.02
C LEU A 88 6.58 7.70 4.41
N ILE A 89 7.72 7.49 5.07
CA ILE A 89 9.03 8.01 4.61
C ILE A 89 10.09 6.93 4.41
N ASP A 90 9.83 5.68 4.80
CA ASP A 90 10.76 4.57 4.60
C ASP A 90 10.71 4.08 3.15
N ARG A 91 11.42 4.81 2.29
CA ARG A 91 11.51 4.50 0.86
C ARG A 91 12.12 3.11 0.62
N ALA A 92 13.08 2.69 1.43
CA ALA A 92 13.72 1.39 1.25
C ALA A 92 12.71 0.27 1.43
N ARG A 93 11.92 0.32 2.51
CA ARG A 93 10.89 -0.69 2.76
C ARG A 93 9.79 -0.69 1.70
N VAL A 94 9.32 0.49 1.26
CA VAL A 94 8.35 0.59 0.16
C VAL A 94 8.90 -0.03 -1.12
N TRP A 95 10.19 0.19 -1.39
CA TRP A 95 10.86 -0.36 -2.57
C TRP A 95 10.97 -1.88 -2.54
N GLU A 96 11.31 -2.45 -1.38
CA GLU A 96 11.33 -3.90 -1.18
C GLU A 96 9.97 -4.52 -1.48
N ILE A 97 8.91 -3.95 -0.89
CA ILE A 97 7.53 -4.41 -1.10
C ILE A 97 7.16 -4.33 -2.58
N ALA A 98 7.42 -3.20 -3.24
CA ALA A 98 7.13 -3.02 -4.65
C ALA A 98 7.94 -3.98 -5.55
N THR A 99 9.20 -4.24 -5.21
CA THR A 99 10.07 -5.14 -5.98
C THR A 99 9.64 -6.60 -5.84
N GLU A 100 9.27 -7.03 -4.63
CA GLU A 100 8.74 -8.37 -4.36
C GLU A 100 7.40 -8.56 -5.07
N PHE A 101 6.49 -7.60 -4.91
CA PHE A 101 5.13 -7.71 -5.42
C PHE A 101 5.02 -7.54 -6.94
N ARG A 102 5.89 -6.70 -7.52
CA ARG A 102 5.89 -6.33 -8.94
C ARG A 102 4.52 -5.80 -9.40
N PRO A 103 4.05 -4.66 -8.83
CA PRO A 103 2.74 -4.12 -9.18
C PRO A 103 2.68 -3.70 -10.66
N HIS A 104 1.51 -3.88 -11.25
CA HIS A 104 1.16 -3.29 -12.54
C HIS A 104 0.75 -1.82 -12.37
N VAL A 105 0.12 -1.51 -11.22
CA VAL A 105 -0.37 -0.18 -10.87
C VAL A 105 0.05 0.17 -9.44
N ILE A 106 0.55 1.40 -9.25
CA ILE A 106 0.74 2.01 -7.92
C ILE A 106 -0.16 3.23 -7.83
N GLU A 107 -0.93 3.36 -6.74
CA GLU A 107 -1.81 4.50 -6.45
C GLU A 107 -1.49 5.15 -5.09
#